data_AF-A0A7C5L737-F1
#
_entry.id   AF-A0A7C5L737-F1
#
_cell.length_a   1.000
_cell.length_b   1.000
_cell.length_c   1.000
_cell.angle_alpha   90.00
_cell.angle_beta   90.00
_cell.angle_gamma   90.00
#
_symmetry.space_group_name_H-M   'P 1'
#
loop_
_entity.id
_entity.type
_entity.pdbx_description
1 polymer ?
#
loop_
_entity_poly.entity_id
_entity_poly.type
_entity_poly.pdbx_seq_one_letter_code
_entity_poly.pdbx_strand_id
1 'polypeptide(L)' 'LGKAGRARWLGWRPHTRGTAMNPVDHPHGGGEGKTRGKHPESPWGWKTKGYKTRRGRKYSDRFIILRRDGRPL' A
#
# COMPACT_ATOMS: atom_id res chain seq x y z
N LEU A 1 18.17 -9.01 -4.61
CA LEU A 1 19.00 -8.26 -5.59
C LEU A 1 20.47 -8.08 -5.15
N GLY A 2 20.88 -8.53 -3.95
CA GLY A 2 22.29 -8.48 -3.50
C GLY A 2 22.73 -7.09 -3.02
N LYS A 3 22.71 -6.08 -3.91
CA LYS A 3 23.07 -4.69 -3.60
C LYS A 3 22.01 -3.70 -4.04
N ALA A 4 21.98 -2.51 -3.42
CA ALA A 4 21.06 -1.42 -3.76
C ALA A 4 21.13 -1.04 -5.25
N GLY A 5 22.33 -0.99 -5.84
CA GLY A 5 22.53 -0.63 -7.24
C GLY A 5 21.85 -1.57 -8.25
N ARG A 6 21.65 -2.84 -7.90
CA ARG A 6 20.99 -3.80 -8.81
C ARG A 6 19.51 -3.47 -8.99
N ALA A 7 18.84 -2.87 -8.01
CA ALA A 7 17.47 -2.36 -8.15
C ALA A 7 17.42 -1.13 -9.07
N ARG A 8 18.43 -0.26 -9.00
CA ARG A 8 18.55 0.93 -9.86
C ARG A 8 18.68 0.56 -11.33
N TRP A 9 19.38 -0.53 -11.65
CA TRP A 9 19.48 -1.06 -13.03
C TRP A 9 18.14 -1.55 -13.59
N LEU A 10 17.20 -1.94 -12.72
CA LEU A 10 15.83 -2.31 -13.11
C LEU A 10 14.89 -1.09 -13.21
N GLY A 11 15.42 0.14 -13.09
CA GLY A 11 14.62 1.37 -13.10
C GLY A 11 13.89 1.68 -11.79
N TRP A 12 14.11 0.89 -10.73
CA TRP A 12 13.44 1.10 -9.45
C TRP A 12 14.16 2.17 -8.64
N ARG A 13 13.44 3.19 -8.19
CA ARG A 13 13.94 4.26 -7.33
C ARG A 13 13.81 3.86 -5.86
N PRO A 14 14.62 4.44 -4.94
CA PRO A 14 14.42 4.23 -3.51
C PRO A 14 13.05 4.73 -3.08
N HIS A 15 12.37 3.98 -2.20
CA HIS A 15 11.09 4.35 -1.61
C HIS A 15 11.27 4.63 -0.11
N THR A 16 10.86 5.82 0.33
CA THR A 16 10.90 6.22 1.75
C THR A 16 9.64 5.72 2.48
N ARG A 17 9.79 5.30 3.74
CA ARG A 17 8.67 4.86 4.59
C ARG A 17 7.88 6.07 5.09
N GLY A 18 6.55 5.96 5.17
CA GLY A 18 5.68 7.02 5.71
C GLY A 18 5.98 7.40 7.17
N THR A 19 6.45 6.46 7.99
CA THR A 19 6.85 6.73 9.38
C THR A 19 8.14 7.54 9.50
N ALA A 20 8.87 7.74 8.41
CA ALA A 20 10.08 8.57 8.37
C ALA A 20 9.80 9.99 7.84
N MET A 21 8.53 10.29 7.52
CA MET A 21 8.11 11.58 6.97
C MET A 21 7.49 12.46 8.05
N ASN A 22 7.13 13.70 7.72
CA ASN A 22 6.43 14.62 8.61
C ASN A 22 4.90 14.46 8.51
N PRO A 23 4.12 14.97 9.48
CA PRO A 23 2.65 14.86 9.47
C PRO A 23 1.97 15.43 8.22
N VAL A 24 2.60 16.40 7.55
CA VAL A 24 2.09 17.01 6.31
C VAL A 24 2.20 16.07 5.10
N ASP A 25 3.18 15.16 5.10
CA ASP A 25 3.50 14.31 3.95
C ASP A 25 2.78 12.97 3.98
N HIS A 26 2.56 12.42 5.19
CA HIS A 26 2.02 11.08 5.35
C HIS A 26 1.17 10.98 6.62
N PRO A 27 0.05 10.22 6.60
CA PRO A 27 -0.76 9.96 7.80
C PRO A 27 -0.02 9.33 8.99
N HIS A 28 1.19 8.79 8.74
CA HIS A 28 2.06 8.14 9.73
C HIS A 28 3.30 8.97 10.05
N GLY A 29 3.41 10.16 9.48
CA GLY A 29 4.55 11.04 9.71
C GLY A 29 4.48 11.73 11.07
N GLY A 30 5.65 12.10 11.58
CA GLY A 30 5.83 12.76 12.87
C GLY A 30 5.76 11.83 14.09
N GLY A 31 5.66 12.46 15.27
CA GLY A 31 5.85 11.83 16.57
C GLY A 31 7.29 11.94 17.07
N GLU A 32 7.48 11.89 18.39
CA GLU A 32 8.81 11.87 19.00
C GLU A 32 9.41 10.46 18.87
N GLY A 33 10.64 10.38 18.35
CA GLY A 33 11.32 9.12 18.12
C GLY A 33 10.60 8.21 17.12
N LYS A 34 10.51 6.91 17.43
CA LYS A 34 9.89 5.90 16.53
C LYS A 34 8.48 5.57 16.99
N THR A 35 7.48 5.99 16.22
CA THR A 35 6.06 5.84 16.60
C THR A 35 5.36 4.69 15.86
N ARG A 36 4.37 4.07 16.53
CA ARG A 36 3.37 3.15 15.96
C ARG A 36 2.01 3.51 16.55
N GLY A 37 0.93 3.59 15.75
CA GLY A 37 -0.38 3.94 16.34
C GLY A 37 -1.59 3.79 15.42
N LYS A 38 -1.53 4.31 14.19
CA LYS A 38 -2.69 4.29 13.29
C LYS A 38 -2.80 3.00 12.49
N HIS A 39 -4.01 2.70 12.01
CA HIS A 39 -4.20 1.68 10.98
C HIS A 39 -3.27 1.99 9.80
N PRO A 40 -2.66 0.96 9.16
CA PRO A 40 -1.83 1.21 8.01
C PRO A 40 -2.61 1.89 6.88
N GLU A 41 -2.13 3.06 6.48
CA GLU A 41 -2.72 3.94 5.50
C GLU A 41 -1.70 4.28 4.42
N SER A 42 -2.21 4.62 3.25
CA SER A 42 -1.45 5.16 2.13
C SER A 42 -1.15 6.66 2.36
N PRO A 43 -0.27 7.28 1.56
CA PRO A 43 -0.05 8.72 1.62
C PRO A 43 -1.34 9.55 1.46
N TRP A 44 -2.35 9.00 0.79
CA TRP A 44 -3.64 9.63 0.54
C TRP A 44 -4.73 9.24 1.57
N GLY A 45 -4.37 8.54 2.65
CA GLY A 45 -5.29 8.18 3.73
C GLY A 45 -6.15 6.94 3.50
N TRP A 46 -6.03 6.25 2.35
CA TRP A 46 -6.73 4.97 2.15
C TRP A 46 -6.10 3.85 2.97
N LYS A 47 -6.92 2.98 3.56
CA LYS A 47 -6.47 1.80 4.33
C LYS A 47 -5.71 0.82 3.43
N THR A 48 -4.48 0.45 3.79
CA THR A 48 -3.63 -0.45 3.00
C THR A 48 -3.75 -1.92 3.42
N LYS A 49 -4.26 -2.18 4.62
CA LYS A 49 -4.57 -3.54 5.09
C LYS A 49 -6.06 -3.84 5.02
N GLY A 50 -6.41 -4.90 4.29
CA GLY A 50 -7.75 -5.51 4.27
C GLY A 50 -8.79 -4.80 3.40
N TYR A 51 -8.54 -3.59 2.93
CA TYR A 51 -9.49 -2.85 2.10
C TYR A 51 -9.50 -3.37 0.65
N LYS A 52 -10.67 -3.75 0.14
CA LYS A 52 -10.84 -4.16 -1.27
C LYS A 52 -10.93 -2.90 -2.14
N THR A 53 -10.03 -2.78 -3.11
CA THR A 53 -10.00 -1.63 -4.05
C THR A 53 -10.72 -1.89 -5.38
N ARG A 54 -11.17 -3.13 -5.63
CA ARG A 54 -11.92 -3.47 -6.83
C ARG A 54 -13.28 -2.77 -6.80
N ARG A 55 -13.56 -1.95 -7.82
CA ARG A 55 -14.86 -1.31 -7.99
C ARG A 55 -15.97 -2.37 -8.06
N GLY A 56 -17.00 -2.20 -7.24
CA GLY A 56 -18.18 -3.07 -7.27
C GLY A 56 -19.05 -2.82 -8.51
N ARG A 57 -19.87 -3.82 -8.86
CA ARG A 57 -20.82 -3.78 -9.99
C ARG A 57 -20.14 -3.55 -11.35
N LYS A 58 -18.93 -4.08 -11.54
CA LYS A 58 -18.27 -4.02 -12.85
C LYS A 58 -18.92 -5.05 -13.77
N TYR A 59 -19.06 -4.75 -15.06
CA TYR A 59 -19.65 -5.68 -16.04
C TYR A 59 -18.98 -7.07 -16.02
N SER A 60 -17.68 -7.11 -15.69
CA SER A 60 -16.88 -8.33 -15.60
C SER A 60 -17.22 -9.21 -14.40
N ASP A 61 -17.98 -8.72 -13.42
CA ASP A 61 -18.33 -9.47 -12.19
C ASP A 61 -19.07 -10.76 -12.53
N ARG A 62 -19.92 -10.72 -13.57
CA ARG A 62 -20.68 -11.88 -14.05
C ARG A 62 -19.81 -13.01 -14.61
N PHE A 63 -18.57 -12.71 -15.02
CA PHE A 63 -17.66 -13.70 -15.62
C PHE A 63 -16.65 -14.27 -14.62
N ILE A 64 -16.63 -13.80 -13.37
CA ILE A 64 -15.66 -14.23 -12.37
C ILE A 64 -16.34 -15.15 -11.38
N ILE A 65 -15.96 -16.42 -11.43
CA ILE A 65 -16.57 -17.49 -10.62
C ILE A 65 -15.98 -17.51 -9.21
N LEU A 66 -14.66 -17.37 -9.10
CA LEU A 66 -13.92 -17.39 -7.83
C LEU A 66 -12.85 -16.30 -7.83
N ARG A 67 -12.63 -15.71 -6.66
CA ARG A 67 -11.52 -14.78 -6.41
C ARG A 67 -10.22 -15.57 -6.20
N ARG A 68 -9.08 -14.88 -6.24
CA ARG A 68 -7.75 -15.48 -6.02
C ARG A 68 -7.62 -16.18 -4.66
N ASP A 69 -8.37 -15.73 -3.64
CA ASP A 69 -8.44 -16.30 -2.30
C ASP A 69 -9.45 -17.46 -2.18
N GLY A 70 -10.00 -17.95 -3.31
CA GLY A 70 -10.94 -19.08 -3.35
C GLY A 70 -12.36 -18.75 -2.89
N ARG A 71 -12.63 -17.48 -2.54
CA ARG A 71 -13.96 -17.02 -2.13
C ARG A 71 -14.79 -16.60 -3.35
N PRO A 72 -16.13 -16.74 -3.33
CA PRO A 72 -16.98 -16.12 -4.33
C PRO A 72 -16.84 -14.59 -4.32
N LEU A 73 -17.27 -13.97 -5.41
CA LEU A 73 -17.06 -12.52 -5.63
C LEU A 73 -17.88 -11.63 -4.72
#